data_AF-A0A0F0EW42-F1
#
_entry.id   AF-A0A0F0EW42-F1
#
_cell.length_a   1.000
_cell.length_b   1.000
_cell.length_c   1.000
_cell.angle_alpha   90.00
_cell.angle_beta   90.00
_cell.angle_gamma   90.00
#
_symmetry.space_group_name_H-M   'P 1'
#
loop_
_entity.id
_entity.type
_entity.pdbx_description
1 polymer ?
#
loop_
_entity_poly.entity_id
_entity_poly.type
_entity_poly.pdbx_seq_one_letter_code
_entity_poly.pdbx_strand_id
1 'polypeptide(L)'
;MAKKEEVPSTMPPPNLRSLRWASVDEEGKARIDILVCAHRHAAHVGGFTDSAWKAVEVKEVWFPWTEDPKDADARGIREKQSGLTRPQ
;
A
#
# COMPACT_ATOMS: atom_id res chain seq x y z
N MET A 1 28.99 12.49 31.67
CA MET A 1 27.73 13.24 31.91
C MET A 1 26.92 13.20 30.63
N ALA A 2 25.94 12.32 30.53
CA ALA A 2 24.98 12.28 29.42
C ALA A 2 23.68 12.91 29.92
N LYS A 3 23.20 13.96 29.24
CA LYS A 3 21.92 14.60 29.57
C LYS A 3 20.80 13.63 29.21
N LYS A 4 20.00 13.22 30.19
CA LYS A 4 18.70 12.57 29.94
C LYS A 4 17.76 13.65 29.43
N GLU A 5 17.26 13.51 28.20
CA GLU A 5 16.09 14.27 27.77
C GLU A 5 14.87 13.72 28.53
N GLU A 6 14.22 14.60 29.28
CA GLU A 6 13.04 14.29 30.07
C GLU A 6 11.80 14.52 29.20
N VAL A 7 11.05 13.46 28.95
CA VAL A 7 9.82 13.49 28.15
C VAL A 7 8.73 14.24 28.94
N PRO A 8 8.07 15.27 28.39
CA PRO A 8 7.11 16.07 29.15
C PRO A 8 5.89 15.26 29.61
N SER A 9 5.58 15.36 30.90
CA SER A 9 4.54 14.61 31.66
C SER A 9 3.08 14.97 31.31
N THR A 10 2.79 15.59 30.16
CA THR A 10 1.45 16.08 29.82
C THR A 10 0.65 15.18 28.87
N MET A 11 1.21 14.07 28.38
CA MET A 11 0.41 13.09 27.64
C MET A 11 -0.28 12.11 28.61
N PRO A 12 -1.62 12.06 28.65
CA PRO A 12 -2.31 10.99 29.36
C PRO A 12 -1.89 9.64 28.75
N PRO A 13 -1.72 8.57 29.55
CA PRO A 13 -1.33 7.27 29.03
C PRO A 13 -2.34 6.84 27.96
N PRO A 14 -1.93 6.55 26.73
CA PRO A 14 -2.87 6.18 25.71
C PRO A 14 -3.52 4.87 26.14
N ASN A 15 -4.84 4.91 26.32
CA ASN A 15 -5.64 3.71 26.33
C ASN A 15 -5.25 2.90 25.07
N LEU A 16 -4.93 1.61 25.23
CA LEU A 16 -4.42 0.74 24.15
C LEU A 16 -5.37 0.60 22.94
N ARG A 17 -6.55 1.24 22.96
CA ARG A 17 -7.52 1.32 21.86
C ARG A 17 -7.31 2.50 20.89
N SER A 18 -6.40 3.44 21.18
CA SER A 18 -6.23 4.67 20.37
C SER A 18 -4.89 4.80 19.64
N LEU A 19 -4.00 3.79 19.73
CA LEU A 19 -2.73 3.83 19.00
C LEU A 19 -2.95 3.53 17.51
N ARG A 20 -3.45 4.54 16.77
CA ARG A 20 -3.48 4.51 15.31
C ARG A 20 -2.14 5.05 14.81
N TRP A 21 -1.25 4.15 14.40
CA TRP A 21 -0.15 4.54 13.55
C TRP A 21 -0.73 4.83 12.16
N ALA A 22 -0.53 6.04 11.67
CA ALA A 22 -0.91 6.45 10.33
C ALA A 22 0.29 7.12 9.69
N SER A 23 0.64 6.69 8.49
CA SER A 23 1.59 7.42 7.65
C SER A 23 0.90 8.64 7.09
N VAL A 24 1.42 9.82 7.43
CA VAL A 24 0.90 11.12 6.99
C VAL A 24 2.03 11.97 6.43
N ASP A 25 1.70 12.92 5.56
CA ASP A 25 2.62 13.97 5.13
C ASP A 25 2.80 15.07 6.19
N GLU A 26 3.54 16.13 5.85
CA GLU A 26 3.81 17.27 6.72
C GLU A 26 2.54 18.04 7.11
N GLU A 27 1.49 17.95 6.28
CA GLU A 27 0.18 18.58 6.49
C GLU A 27 -0.81 17.66 7.23
N GLY A 28 -0.40 16.42 7.58
CA GLY A 28 -1.22 15.46 8.30
C GLY A 28 -2.21 14.68 7.43
N LYS A 29 -2.08 14.73 6.10
CA LYS A 29 -2.89 13.95 5.15
C LYS A 29 -2.31 12.56 4.96
N ALA A 30 -3.18 11.55 4.85
CA ALA A 30 -2.77 10.16 4.68
C ALA A 30 -1.92 9.97 3.41
N ARG A 31 -0.73 9.41 3.57
CA ARG A 31 0.24 9.25 2.47
C ARG A 31 0.96 7.91 2.50
N ILE A 32 1.16 7.37 1.30
CA ILE A 32 1.97 6.18 1.01
C ILE A 32 2.99 6.58 -0.06
N ASP A 33 4.29 6.41 0.24
CA ASP A 33 5.33 6.75 -0.74
C ASP A 33 5.39 5.75 -1.88
N ILE A 34 5.34 4.46 -1.58
CA ILE A 34 5.38 3.40 -2.58
C ILE A 34 4.32 2.36 -2.27
N LEU A 35 3.46 2.09 -3.24
CA LEU A 35 2.52 0.99 -3.23
C LEU A 35 3.03 -0.12 -4.14
N VAL A 36 3.44 -1.25 -3.55
CA VAL A 36 3.92 -2.42 -4.31
C VAL A 36 2.80 -3.43 -4.47
N CYS A 37 2.37 -3.64 -5.71
CA CYS A 37 1.35 -4.63 -6.05
C CYS A 37 2.00 -5.97 -6.42
N ALA A 38 1.50 -7.07 -5.84
CA ALA A 38 2.05 -8.39 -6.13
C ALA A 38 1.71 -8.89 -7.56
N HIS A 39 0.46 -8.70 -8.01
CA HIS A 39 -0.03 -9.01 -9.36
C HIS A 39 -1.47 -8.47 -9.55
N ARG A 40 -2.02 -8.57 -10.77
CA ARG A 40 -3.29 -7.90 -11.18
C ARG A 40 -4.61 -8.49 -10.68
N HIS A 41 -4.63 -9.61 -9.96
CA HIS A 41 -5.92 -10.25 -9.62
C HIS A 41 -6.77 -9.36 -8.70
N ALA A 42 -8.10 -9.39 -8.90
CA ALA A 42 -9.03 -8.50 -8.21
C ALA A 42 -8.94 -8.57 -6.68
N ALA A 43 -8.60 -9.74 -6.12
CA ALA A 43 -8.41 -9.89 -4.68
C ALA A 43 -7.22 -9.06 -4.12
N HIS A 44 -6.27 -8.66 -4.96
CA HIS A 44 -5.12 -7.84 -4.57
C HIS A 44 -5.32 -6.36 -4.89
N VAL A 45 -5.92 -6.04 -6.04
CA VAL A 45 -5.99 -4.65 -6.54
C VAL A 45 -7.39 -4.03 -6.49
N GLY A 46 -8.43 -4.85 -6.32
CA GLY A 46 -9.82 -4.39 -6.34
C GLY A 46 -10.16 -3.43 -5.20
N GLY A 47 -9.46 -3.52 -4.06
CA GLY A 47 -9.67 -2.61 -2.93
C GLY A 47 -9.37 -1.14 -3.24
N PHE A 48 -8.53 -0.86 -4.24
CA PHE A 48 -8.16 0.52 -4.61
C PHE A 48 -9.28 1.28 -5.35
N THR A 49 -10.37 0.61 -5.73
CA THR A 49 -11.55 1.29 -6.30
C THR A 49 -12.46 1.89 -5.23
N ASP A 50 -12.23 1.59 -3.95
CA ASP A 50 -13.01 2.17 -2.85
C ASP A 50 -12.83 3.69 -2.79
N SER A 51 -13.92 4.41 -2.56
CA SER A 51 -13.91 5.87 -2.50
C SER A 51 -13.04 6.46 -1.37
N ALA A 52 -12.74 5.69 -0.32
CA ALA A 52 -11.83 6.10 0.75
C ALA A 52 -10.40 6.37 0.25
N TRP A 53 -9.98 5.70 -0.84
CA TRP A 53 -8.65 5.91 -1.43
C TRP A 53 -8.47 7.30 -2.03
N LYS A 54 -9.56 8.04 -2.32
CA LYS A 54 -9.48 9.45 -2.76
C LYS A 54 -8.85 10.37 -1.71
N ALA A 55 -8.88 9.97 -0.44
CA ALA A 55 -8.28 10.72 0.66
C ALA A 55 -6.80 10.35 0.91
N VAL A 56 -6.28 9.35 0.22
CA VAL A 56 -4.90 8.85 0.39
C VAL A 56 -4.05 9.29 -0.79
N GLU A 57 -2.92 9.92 -0.51
CA GLU A 57 -1.91 10.21 -1.51
C GLU A 57 -0.99 9.00 -1.70
N VAL A 58 -0.79 8.57 -2.95
CA VAL A 58 0.16 7.53 -3.32
C VAL A 58 1.15 8.12 -4.31
N LYS A 59 2.42 8.22 -3.95
CA LYS A 59 3.44 8.84 -4.83
C LYS A 59 3.83 7.92 -5.98
N GLU A 60 4.10 6.67 -5.68
CA GLU A 60 4.49 5.68 -6.68
C GLU A 60 3.69 4.40 -6.54
N VAL A 61 3.39 3.78 -7.68
CA VAL A 61 2.77 2.45 -7.75
C VAL A 61 3.67 1.55 -8.57
N TRP A 62 4.12 0.46 -7.97
CA TRP A 62 5.00 -0.51 -8.60
C TRP A 62 4.25 -1.80 -8.85
N PHE A 63 4.38 -2.29 -10.08
CA PHE A 63 3.95 -3.63 -10.48
C PHE A 63 5.16 -4.45 -10.88
N PRO A 64 5.09 -5.79 -10.80
CA PRO A 64 6.13 -6.64 -11.36
C PRO A 64 6.19 -6.45 -12.88
N TRP A 65 7.38 -6.60 -13.46
CA TRP A 65 7.59 -6.50 -14.91
C TRP A 65 6.65 -7.41 -15.72
N THR A 66 6.23 -8.54 -15.14
CA THR A 66 5.31 -9.50 -15.76
C THR A 66 3.91 -8.93 -16.02
N GLU A 67 3.58 -7.76 -15.49
CA GLU A 67 2.33 -7.05 -15.74
C GLU A 67 2.49 -5.91 -16.77
N ASP A 68 3.68 -5.72 -17.36
CA ASP A 68 3.90 -4.72 -18.41
C ASP A 68 3.16 -5.13 -19.71
N PRO A 69 2.16 -4.36 -20.18
CA PRO A 69 1.43 -4.68 -21.40
C PRO A 69 2.26 -4.47 -22.68
N LYS A 70 3.43 -3.80 -22.60
CA LYS A 70 4.29 -3.52 -23.75
C LYS A 70 5.38 -4.57 -23.94
N ASP A 71 5.67 -5.37 -22.91
CA ASP A 71 6.67 -6.43 -22.96
C ASP A 71 6.06 -7.73 -23.54
N ALA A 72 6.72 -8.32 -24.54
CA ALA A 72 6.20 -9.49 -25.22
C ALA A 72 6.23 -10.75 -24.34
N ASP A 73 7.25 -10.90 -23.50
CA ASP A 73 7.40 -12.04 -22.59
C ASP A 73 6.40 -11.93 -21.44
N ALA A 74 6.19 -10.71 -20.91
CA ALA A 74 5.18 -10.43 -19.89
C ALA A 74 3.77 -10.79 -20.38
N ARG A 75 3.41 -10.39 -21.61
CA ARG A 75 2.13 -10.76 -22.22
C ARG A 75 1.96 -12.27 -22.35
N GLY A 76 3.00 -12.99 -22.79
CA GLY A 76 2.95 -14.45 -22.91
C GLY A 76 2.75 -15.16 -21.55
N ILE A 77 3.36 -14.65 -20.48
CA ILE A 77 3.13 -15.15 -19.12
C ILE A 77 1.69 -14.86 -18.68
N ARG A 78 1.21 -13.64 -18.91
CA ARG A 78 -0.14 -13.20 -18.54
C ARG A 78 -1.22 -14.03 -19.23
N GLU A 79 -1.07 -14.34 -20.51
CA GLU A 79 -2.01 -15.17 -21.26
C GLU A 79 -2.11 -16.58 -20.68
N LYS A 80 -0.96 -17.21 -20.37
CA LYS A 80 -0.92 -18.54 -19.73
C LYS A 80 -1.60 -18.54 -18.36
N GLN A 81 -1.36 -17.52 -17.54
CA GLN A 81 -2.00 -17.37 -16.23
C GLN A 81 -3.50 -17.14 -16.33
N SER A 82 -3.95 -16.39 -17.35
CA SER A 82 -5.38 -16.10 -17.56
C SER A 82 -6.12 -17.29 -18.18
N GLY A 83 -5.41 -18.12 -18.96
CA GLY A 83 -5.93 -19.36 -19.56
C GLY A 83 -5.95 -20.56 -18.63
N LEU A 84 -5.46 -20.44 -17.39
CA LEU A 84 -5.66 -21.42 -16.32
C LEU A 84 -7.10 -21.32 -15.77
N THR A 85 -8.09 -21.48 -16.63
CA THR A 85 -9.45 -21.83 -16.21
C THR A 85 -9.41 -23.28 -15.77
N ARG A 86 -9.69 -23.54 -14.49
CA ARG A 86 -9.93 -24.89 -13.98
C ARG A 86 -11.01 -25.55 -14.85
N PRO A 87 -10.78 -26.75 -15.43
CA PRO A 87 -11.87 -27.48 -16.08
C PRO A 87 -12.99 -27.67 -15.06
N GLN A 88 -14.22 -27.31 -15.46
CA GLN A 88 -15.44 -27.56 -14.69
C GLN A 88 -15.75 -29.05 -14.68
#